data_AF-A0A6H9L8V1-F1
#
_entry.id   AF-A0A6H9L8V1-F1
#
_cell.length_a   1.000
_cell.length_b   1.000
_cell.length_c   1.000
_cell.angle_alpha   90.00
_cell.angle_beta   90.00
_cell.angle_gamma   90.00
#
_symmetry.space_group_name_H-M   'P 1'
#
loop_
_entity.id
_entity.type
_entity.pdbx_description
1 polymer ?
#
loop_
_entity_poly.entity_id
_entity_poly.type
_entity_poly.pdbx_seq_one_letter_code
_entity_poly.pdbx_strand_id
1 'polypeptide(L)'
;MNKKHSLFEIVKLPLLIAFAVIVLRLILEFYGAPETVNKIFGVAWLHLIMPIYLAFKIVEHDFEKPFVVLVKTILLFSIPVRFAVALTYSLAHYFKWAIPRFAMVTGENVTPLSGYFTIPASAFAFYVLLTLVVGIVTGGITLYFKTRAAGSKTGE
;
A
#
# COMPACT_ATOMS: atom_id res chain seq x y z
N MET A 1 31.20 -12.88 0.09
CA MET A 1 31.05 -11.41 -0.03
C MET A 1 29.56 -11.09 0.08
N ASN A 2 29.10 -10.64 1.26
CA ASN A 2 27.67 -10.47 1.54
C ASN A 2 27.14 -9.27 0.75
N LYS A 3 26.35 -9.50 -0.32
CA LYS A 3 25.63 -8.42 -0.98
C LYS A 3 24.64 -7.87 0.04
N LYS A 4 24.84 -6.64 0.52
CA LYS A 4 23.80 -5.93 1.26
C LYS A 4 22.64 -5.69 0.31
N HIS A 5 21.66 -6.59 0.31
CA HIS A 5 20.43 -6.42 -0.44
C HIS A 5 19.69 -5.20 0.07
N SER A 6 19.31 -4.29 -0.83
CA SER A 6 18.63 -3.06 -0.44
C SER A 6 17.14 -3.33 -0.27
N LEU A 7 16.53 -2.82 0.81
CA LEU A 7 15.08 -2.90 1.00
C LEU A 7 14.30 -2.29 -0.17
N PHE A 8 14.89 -1.29 -0.82
CA PHE A 8 14.29 -0.65 -1.98
C PHE A 8 14.15 -1.59 -3.18
N GLU A 9 15.06 -2.55 -3.36
CA GLU A 9 15.04 -3.49 -4.49
C GLU A 9 13.79 -4.38 -4.48
N ILE A 10 13.33 -4.76 -3.30
CA ILE A 10 12.15 -5.61 -3.11
C ILE A 10 10.85 -4.80 -3.03
N VAL A 11 10.91 -3.51 -2.73
CA VAL A 11 9.72 -2.63 -2.62
C VAL A 11 9.40 -1.86 -3.90
N LYS A 12 10.38 -1.63 -4.80
CA LYS A 12 10.19 -0.84 -6.03
C LYS A 12 9.06 -1.34 -6.93
N LEU A 13 8.94 -2.67 -7.11
CA LEU A 13 7.92 -3.26 -7.96
C LEU A 13 6.51 -3.10 -7.34
N PRO A 14 6.30 -3.45 -6.05
CA PRO A 14 5.07 -3.10 -5.34
C PRO A 14 4.67 -1.63 -5.48
N LEU A 15 5.61 -0.70 -5.32
CA LEU A 15 5.35 0.74 -5.46
C LEU A 15 4.90 1.12 -6.88
N LEU A 16 5.58 0.58 -7.91
CA LEU A 16 5.22 0.82 -9.31
C LEU A 16 3.80 0.31 -9.62
N ILE A 17 3.46 -0.90 -9.17
CA ILE A 17 2.13 -1.48 -9.34
C ILE A 17 1.08 -0.60 -8.63
N ALA A 18 1.34 -0.21 -7.38
CA ALA A 18 0.39 0.62 -6.64
C ALA A 18 0.19 1.98 -7.29
N PHE A 19 1.24 2.62 -7.79
CA PHE A 19 1.15 3.88 -8.53
C PHE A 19 0.28 3.72 -9.78
N ALA A 20 0.54 2.68 -10.60
CA ALA A 20 -0.27 2.39 -11.79
C ALA A 20 -1.74 2.17 -11.43
N VAL A 21 -2.04 1.39 -10.39
CA VAL A 21 -3.41 1.15 -9.91
C VAL A 21 -4.10 2.44 -9.47
N ILE A 22 -3.42 3.32 -8.73
CA ILE A 22 -3.98 4.62 -8.31
C ILE A 22 -4.34 5.49 -9.52
N VAL A 23 -3.41 5.60 -10.48
CA VAL A 23 -3.62 6.42 -11.69
C VAL A 23 -4.73 5.86 -12.56
N LEU A 24 -4.71 4.54 -12.83
CA LEU A 24 -5.75 3.88 -13.62
C LEU A 24 -7.12 4.04 -12.98
N ARG A 25 -7.22 3.85 -11.66
CA ARG A 25 -8.47 4.07 -10.94
C ARG A 25 -8.99 5.49 -11.09
N LEU A 26 -8.10 6.48 -10.95
CA LEU A 26 -8.49 7.88 -11.10
C LEU A 26 -9.04 8.14 -12.50
N ILE A 27 -8.37 7.64 -13.54
CA ILE A 27 -8.82 7.74 -14.94
C ILE A 27 -10.19 7.08 -15.11
N LEU A 28 -10.37 5.83 -14.66
CA LEU A 28 -11.63 5.10 -14.77
C LEU A 28 -12.78 5.82 -14.08
N GLU A 29 -12.55 6.37 -12.90
CA GLU A 29 -13.53 7.14 -12.15
C GLU A 29 -13.91 8.45 -12.86
N PHE A 30 -12.95 9.12 -13.52
CA PHE A 30 -13.23 10.30 -14.36
C PHE A 30 -14.11 9.97 -15.57
N TYR A 31 -13.93 8.79 -16.17
CA TYR A 31 -14.75 8.33 -17.30
C TYR A 31 -16.07 7.66 -16.87
N GLY A 32 -16.42 7.71 -15.57
CA GLY A 32 -17.69 7.19 -15.07
C GLY A 32 -17.78 5.66 -15.04
N ALA A 33 -16.64 4.97 -14.91
CA ALA A 33 -16.62 3.52 -14.81
C ALA A 33 -17.51 3.02 -13.64
N PRO A 34 -18.19 1.87 -13.78
CA PRO A 34 -19.03 1.31 -12.71
C PRO A 34 -18.26 1.07 -11.42
N GLU A 35 -18.95 1.18 -10.28
CA GLU A 35 -18.34 1.01 -8.95
C GLU A 35 -17.61 -0.33 -8.80
N THR A 36 -18.16 -1.41 -9.37
CA THR A 36 -17.53 -2.74 -9.39
C THR A 36 -16.15 -2.72 -10.03
N VAL A 37 -15.97 -1.99 -11.14
CA VAL A 37 -14.68 -1.84 -11.81
C VAL A 37 -13.74 -1.01 -10.93
N ASN A 38 -14.22 0.09 -10.35
CA ASN A 38 -13.40 0.96 -9.48
C ASN A 38 -12.93 0.24 -8.20
N LYS A 39 -13.72 -0.72 -7.68
CA LYS A 39 -13.33 -1.58 -6.55
C LYS A 39 -12.15 -2.50 -6.90
N ILE A 40 -12.13 -3.07 -8.11
CA ILE A 40 -11.03 -3.90 -8.61
C ILE A 40 -9.74 -3.08 -8.71
N PHE A 41 -9.82 -1.86 -9.24
CA PHE A 41 -8.66 -0.96 -9.31
C PHE A 41 -8.43 -0.19 -7.99
N GLY A 42 -9.02 -0.63 -6.88
CA GLY A 42 -8.70 -0.09 -5.57
C GLY A 42 -7.36 -0.59 -5.04
N VAL A 43 -6.65 0.24 -4.29
CA VAL A 43 -5.41 -0.21 -3.62
C VAL A 43 -5.67 -1.17 -2.46
N ALA A 44 -6.92 -1.35 -2.01
CA ALA A 44 -7.24 -2.12 -0.81
C ALA A 44 -6.69 -3.55 -0.84
N TRP A 45 -6.89 -4.29 -1.93
CA TRP A 45 -6.40 -5.67 -2.06
C TRP A 45 -4.88 -5.78 -2.13
N LEU A 46 -4.18 -4.73 -2.59
CA LEU A 46 -2.70 -4.70 -2.58
C LEU A 46 -2.16 -4.84 -1.15
N HIS A 47 -2.90 -4.36 -0.14
CA HIS A 47 -2.49 -4.48 1.26
C HIS A 47 -2.58 -5.92 1.77
N LEU A 48 -3.24 -6.83 1.04
CA LEU A 48 -3.27 -8.26 1.34
C LEU A 48 -2.17 -9.02 0.58
N ILE A 49 -2.00 -8.71 -0.71
CA ILE A 49 -1.10 -9.46 -1.60
C ILE A 49 0.36 -9.01 -1.45
N MET A 50 0.62 -7.71 -1.28
CA MET A 50 2.00 -7.20 -1.21
C MET A 50 2.78 -7.72 0.00
N PRO A 51 2.22 -7.82 1.22
CA PRO A 51 2.95 -8.40 2.36
C PRO A 51 3.35 -9.86 2.13
N ILE A 52 2.53 -10.63 1.42
CA ILE A 52 2.86 -11.99 0.99
C ILE A 52 4.06 -11.96 0.05
N TYR A 53 4.00 -11.17 -1.03
CA TYR A 53 5.11 -11.00 -1.97
C TYR A 53 6.42 -10.58 -1.26
N LEU A 54 6.34 -9.62 -0.33
CA LEU A 54 7.48 -9.16 0.44
C LEU A 54 8.06 -10.28 1.30
N ALA A 55 7.23 -11.09 1.96
CA ALA A 55 7.69 -12.24 2.73
C ALA A 55 8.47 -13.25 1.88
N PHE A 56 8.01 -13.55 0.66
CA PHE A 56 8.77 -14.39 -0.29
C PHE A 56 10.12 -13.77 -0.63
N LYS A 57 10.14 -12.49 -1.01
CA LYS A 57 11.38 -11.78 -1.38
C LYS A 57 12.38 -11.71 -0.21
N ILE A 58 11.89 -11.57 1.02
CA ILE A 58 12.73 -11.53 2.21
C ILE A 58 13.47 -12.85 2.41
N VAL A 59 12.80 -13.99 2.19
CA VAL A 59 13.44 -15.31 2.29
C VAL A 59 14.41 -15.55 1.13
N GLU A 60 14.05 -15.15 -0.09
CA GLU A 60 14.94 -15.29 -1.26
C GLU A 60 16.26 -14.50 -1.12
N HIS A 61 16.25 -13.39 -0.39
CA HIS A 61 17.41 -12.52 -0.20
C HIS A 61 18.17 -12.77 1.11
N ASP A 62 17.74 -13.79 1.88
CA ASP A 62 18.39 -14.25 3.13
C ASP A 62 18.74 -13.14 4.14
N PHE A 63 17.76 -12.28 4.44
CA PHE A 63 17.98 -11.19 5.40
C PHE A 63 18.09 -11.72 6.85
N GLU A 64 19.12 -11.27 7.59
CA GLU A 64 19.39 -11.67 9.00
C GLU A 64 18.22 -11.48 9.98
N LYS A 65 17.33 -10.50 9.75
CA LYS A 65 16.20 -10.16 10.64
C LYS A 65 14.90 -10.08 9.85
N PRO A 66 14.37 -11.21 9.37
CA PRO A 66 13.36 -11.20 8.32
C PRO A 66 12.03 -10.56 8.76
N PHE A 67 11.64 -10.70 10.04
CA PHE A 67 10.44 -10.03 10.57
C PHE A 67 10.61 -8.51 10.73
N VAL A 68 11.78 -8.03 11.15
CA VAL A 68 12.07 -6.59 11.22
C VAL A 68 12.10 -6.00 9.80
N VAL A 69 12.68 -6.74 8.86
CA VAL A 69 12.69 -6.36 7.45
C VAL A 69 11.27 -6.31 6.89
N LEU A 70 10.40 -7.25 7.22
CA LEU A 70 9.00 -7.25 6.81
C LEU A 70 8.27 -5.99 7.29
N VAL A 71 8.42 -5.61 8.56
CA VAL A 71 7.81 -4.37 9.08
C VAL A 71 8.32 -3.14 8.33
N LYS A 72 9.64 -3.04 8.11
CA LYS A 72 10.25 -1.92 7.38
C LYS A 72 9.75 -1.84 5.94
N THR A 73 9.65 -2.97 5.23
CA THR A 73 9.22 -2.99 3.84
C THR A 73 7.73 -2.71 3.69
N ILE A 74 6.89 -3.15 4.64
CA ILE A 74 5.48 -2.75 4.72
C ILE A 74 5.35 -1.24 4.89
N LEU A 75 6.15 -0.62 5.77
CA LEU A 75 6.13 0.84 5.96
C LEU A 75 6.64 1.59 4.70
N LEU A 76 7.75 1.13 4.11
CA LEU A 76 8.30 1.69 2.87
C LEU A 76 7.35 1.56 1.67
N PHE A 77 6.47 0.56 1.68
CA PHE A 77 5.41 0.42 0.69
C PHE A 77 4.20 1.30 1.03
N SER A 78 3.68 1.19 2.25
CA SER A 78 2.39 1.77 2.64
C SER A 78 2.42 3.29 2.71
N ILE A 79 3.49 3.89 3.25
CA ILE A 79 3.59 5.33 3.43
C ILE A 79 3.54 6.05 2.07
N PRO A 80 4.40 5.75 1.07
CA PRO A 80 4.34 6.44 -0.22
C PRO A 80 3.00 6.23 -0.95
N VAL A 81 2.45 5.01 -0.91
CA VAL A 81 1.17 4.69 -1.56
C VAL A 81 0.03 5.48 -0.94
N ARG A 82 -0.06 5.52 0.39
CA ARG A 82 -1.12 6.26 1.09
C ARG A 82 -0.92 7.76 1.01
N PHE A 83 0.32 8.22 0.95
CA PHE A 83 0.61 9.63 0.70
C PHE A 83 0.13 10.05 -0.69
N ALA A 84 0.42 9.27 -1.73
CA ALA A 84 -0.09 9.53 -3.08
C ALA A 84 -1.62 9.55 -3.11
N VAL A 85 -2.29 8.60 -2.44
CA VAL A 85 -3.75 8.62 -2.31
C VAL A 85 -4.22 9.88 -1.60
N ALA A 86 -3.66 10.24 -0.45
CA ALA A 86 -4.03 11.46 0.28
C ALA A 86 -3.86 12.72 -0.59
N LEU A 87 -2.76 12.83 -1.35
CA LEU A 87 -2.57 13.92 -2.31
C LEU A 87 -3.70 14.00 -3.33
N THR A 88 -4.22 12.87 -3.84
CA THR A 88 -5.37 12.91 -4.75
C THR A 88 -6.63 13.49 -4.10
N TYR A 89 -6.84 13.32 -2.79
CA TYR A 89 -7.96 13.96 -2.09
C TYR A 89 -7.75 15.47 -1.94
N SER A 90 -6.54 15.91 -1.59
CA SER A 90 -6.21 17.34 -1.53
C SER A 90 -6.36 18.01 -2.91
N LEU A 91 -5.92 17.35 -3.98
CA LEU A 91 -6.11 17.83 -5.36
C LEU A 91 -7.57 17.83 -5.78
N ALA A 92 -8.35 16.82 -5.38
CA ALA A 92 -9.79 16.79 -5.65
C ALA A 92 -10.50 17.98 -5.01
N HIS A 93 -10.12 18.38 -3.80
CA HIS A 93 -10.65 19.59 -3.15
C HIS A 93 -10.26 20.86 -3.92
N TYR A 94 -9.01 20.98 -4.36
CA TYR A 94 -8.51 22.13 -5.12
C TYR A 94 -9.28 22.30 -6.45
N PHE A 95 -9.35 21.23 -7.24
CA PHE A 95 -9.95 21.23 -8.57
C PHE A 95 -11.46 20.97 -8.59
N LYS A 96 -12.08 20.78 -7.42
CA LYS A 96 -13.52 20.47 -7.27
C LYS A 96 -13.96 19.28 -8.13
N TRP A 97 -13.19 18.20 -8.10
CA TRP A 97 -13.51 17.00 -8.89
C TRP A 97 -14.88 16.42 -8.48
N ALA A 98 -15.79 16.27 -9.45
CA ALA A 98 -17.13 15.72 -9.27
C ALA A 98 -17.15 14.18 -9.33
N ILE A 99 -16.27 13.52 -8.57
CA ILE A 99 -16.19 12.05 -8.49
C ILE A 99 -16.72 11.59 -7.12
N PRO A 100 -17.59 10.57 -7.04
CA PRO A 100 -18.23 10.13 -5.80
C PRO A 100 -17.28 9.88 -4.62
N ARG A 101 -16.10 9.29 -4.86
CA ARG A 101 -15.11 9.02 -3.79
C ARG A 101 -14.61 10.28 -3.08
N PHE A 102 -14.65 11.43 -3.75
CA PHE A 102 -14.12 12.69 -3.24
C PHE A 102 -15.21 13.58 -2.64
N ALA A 103 -16.48 13.14 -2.62
CA ALA A 103 -17.60 13.91 -2.09
C ALA A 103 -17.34 14.43 -0.65
N MET A 104 -16.67 13.62 0.18
CA MET A 104 -16.29 14.00 1.55
C MET A 104 -15.29 15.16 1.64
N VAL A 105 -14.52 15.42 0.58
CA VAL A 105 -13.58 16.55 0.51
C VAL A 105 -14.06 17.67 -0.41
N THR A 106 -15.08 17.47 -1.24
CA THR A 106 -15.57 18.49 -2.19
C THR A 106 -16.94 19.09 -1.83
N GLY A 107 -17.60 18.61 -0.77
CA GLY A 107 -18.92 19.09 -0.35
C GLY A 107 -18.98 20.58 0.04
N GLU A 108 -20.17 21.17 -0.03
CA GLU A 108 -20.42 22.60 0.19
C GLU A 108 -20.01 23.09 1.59
N ASN A 109 -20.06 22.22 2.59
CA ASN A 109 -19.71 22.54 3.98
C ASN A 109 -18.28 22.16 4.38
N VAL A 110 -17.42 21.79 3.42
CA VAL A 110 -16.04 21.37 3.70
C VAL A 110 -15.12 22.58 3.75
N THR A 111 -14.60 22.89 4.94
CA THR A 111 -13.61 23.97 5.11
C THR A 111 -12.30 23.66 4.36
N PRO A 112 -11.51 24.67 3.97
CA PRO A 112 -10.19 24.45 3.35
C PRO A 112 -9.28 23.55 4.21
N LEU A 113 -9.27 23.76 5.53
CA LEU A 113 -8.47 22.95 6.44
C LEU A 113 -8.90 21.46 6.39
N SER A 114 -10.21 21.22 6.44
CA SER A 114 -10.75 19.86 6.38
C SER A 114 -10.48 19.17 5.04
N GLY A 115 -10.69 19.88 3.93
CA GLY A 115 -10.55 19.35 2.57
C GLY A 115 -9.10 19.10 2.16
N TYR A 116 -8.17 19.99 2.51
CA TYR A 116 -6.76 19.85 2.15
C TYR A 116 -5.98 18.93 3.09
N PHE A 117 -6.28 18.97 4.40
CA PHE A 117 -5.42 18.38 5.41
C PHE A 117 -6.13 17.37 6.30
N THR A 118 -7.18 17.76 7.02
CA THR A 118 -7.73 16.89 8.09
C THR A 118 -8.23 15.56 7.54
N ILE A 119 -9.02 15.60 6.47
CA ILE A 119 -9.59 14.38 5.89
C ILE A 119 -8.50 13.53 5.20
N PRO A 120 -7.65 14.08 4.31
CA PRO A 120 -6.56 13.32 3.71
C PRO A 120 -5.58 12.73 4.73
N ALA A 121 -5.18 13.50 5.75
CA ALA A 121 -4.24 13.06 6.78
C ALA A 121 -4.83 11.97 7.69
N SER A 122 -6.11 12.10 8.06
CA SER A 122 -6.80 11.07 8.86
C SER A 122 -6.91 9.76 8.08
N ALA A 123 -7.31 9.83 6.80
CA ALA A 123 -7.35 8.66 5.93
C ALA A 123 -5.96 8.04 5.75
N PHE A 124 -4.93 8.85 5.52
CA PHE A 124 -3.54 8.41 5.44
C PHE A 124 -3.15 7.61 6.69
N ALA A 125 -3.30 8.20 7.88
CA ALA A 125 -2.88 7.60 9.14
C ALA A 125 -3.63 6.28 9.41
N PHE A 126 -4.97 6.31 9.29
CA PHE A 126 -5.81 5.15 9.50
C PHE A 126 -5.39 3.99 8.58
N TYR A 127 -5.23 4.26 7.29
CA TYR A 127 -4.91 3.21 6.34
C TYR A 127 -3.47 2.72 6.41
N VAL A 128 -2.49 3.56 6.78
CA VAL A 128 -1.11 3.09 7.05
C VAL A 128 -1.12 2.13 8.25
N LEU A 129 -1.82 2.47 9.33
CA LEU A 129 -1.95 1.59 10.50
C LEU A 129 -2.65 0.28 10.15
N LEU A 130 -3.77 0.35 9.42
CA LEU A 130 -4.49 -0.84 8.98
C LEU A 130 -3.60 -1.74 8.12
N THR A 131 -2.82 -1.15 7.21
CA THR A 131 -1.87 -1.87 6.37
C THR A 131 -0.80 -2.56 7.21
N LEU A 132 -0.27 -1.87 8.21
CA LEU A 132 0.76 -2.42 9.08
C LEU A 132 0.23 -3.64 9.82
N VAL A 133 -0.96 -3.55 10.43
CA VAL A 133 -1.59 -4.66 11.15
C VAL A 133 -1.86 -5.84 10.21
N VAL A 134 -2.55 -5.59 9.10
CA VAL A 134 -2.91 -6.64 8.14
C VAL A 134 -1.66 -7.27 7.54
N GLY A 135 -0.66 -6.45 7.17
CA GLY A 135 0.56 -6.93 6.54
C GLY A 135 1.49 -7.68 7.48
N ILE A 136 1.56 -7.31 8.76
CA ILE A 136 2.28 -8.11 9.76
C ILE A 136 1.63 -9.48 9.89
N VAL A 137 0.29 -9.56 9.92
CA VAL A 137 -0.43 -10.84 10.02
C VAL A 137 -0.20 -11.69 8.76
N THR A 138 -0.54 -11.17 7.57
CA THR A 138 -0.48 -11.96 6.33
C THR A 138 0.96 -12.27 5.90
N GLY A 139 1.83 -11.26 5.94
CA GLY A 139 3.25 -11.41 5.63
C GLY A 139 3.99 -12.22 6.68
N GLY A 140 3.66 -12.06 7.97
CA GLY A 140 4.29 -12.80 9.06
C GLY A 140 3.96 -14.29 9.03
N ILE A 141 2.69 -14.64 8.78
CA ILE A 141 2.28 -16.04 8.57
C ILE A 141 3.03 -16.64 7.38
N THR A 142 3.06 -15.94 6.24
CA THR A 142 3.77 -16.40 5.04
C THR A 142 5.26 -16.62 5.32
N LEU A 143 5.88 -15.65 5.99
CA LEU A 143 7.30 -15.67 6.31
C LEU A 143 7.64 -16.85 7.23
N TYR A 144 6.83 -17.07 8.27
CA TYR A 144 7.00 -18.18 9.21
C TYR A 144 6.97 -19.55 8.50
N PHE A 145 6.02 -19.77 7.61
CA PHE A 145 5.95 -21.03 6.87
C PHE A 145 7.12 -21.20 5.90
N LYS A 146 7.56 -20.12 5.25
CA LYS A 146 8.67 -20.19 4.30
C LYS A 146 10.03 -20.42 4.93
N THR A 147 10.32 -19.77 6.05
CA THR A 147 11.59 -19.98 6.78
C THR A 147 11.68 -21.41 7.32
N ARG A 148 10.57 -21.96 7.82
CA ARG A 148 10.52 -23.35 8.29
C ARG A 148 10.73 -24.37 7.15
N ALA A 149 10.12 -24.14 5.99
CA ALA A 149 10.31 -25.01 4.82
C ALA A 149 11.72 -24.94 4.22
N ALA A 150 12.42 -23.81 4.39
CA ALA A 150 13.82 -23.69 3.99
C ALA A 150 14.74 -24.49 4.92
N GLY A 151 14.52 -24.40 6.24
CA GLY A 151 15.33 -25.12 7.24
C GLY A 151 15.14 -26.64 7.22
N SER A 152 14.00 -27.15 6.75
CA SER A 152 13.79 -28.61 6.61
C SER A 152 14.53 -29.24 5.43
N LYS A 153 14.92 -28.45 4.41
CA LYS A 153 15.62 -28.96 3.21
C LYS A 153 17.14 -29.07 3.36
N THR A 154 17.70 -28.53 4.44
CA THR A 154 19.15 -28.53 4.72
C THR A 154 19.54 -29.60 5.74
N GLY A 155 18.59 -30.42 6.20
CA GLY A 155 18.80 -31.50 7.17
C GLY A 155 18.69 -32.92 6.59
N GLU A 156 18.60 -33.06 5.26
CA GLU A 156 18.74 -34.31 4.51
C GLU A 156 20.08 -34.32 3.76
#